data_AF-A0A7C8IIZ2-F1
#
_entry.id   AF-A0A7C8IIZ2-F1
#
_cell.length_a   1.000
_cell.length_b   1.000
_cell.length_c   1.000
_cell.angle_alpha   90.00
_cell.angle_beta   90.00
_cell.angle_gamma   90.00
#
_symmetry.space_group_name_H-M   'P 1'
#
loop_
_entity.id
_entity.type
_entity.pdbx_description
1 polymer ?
#
loop_
_entity_poly.entity_id
_entity_poly.type
_entity_poly.pdbx_seq_one_letter_code
_entity_poly.pdbx_strand_id
1 'polypeptide(L)'
;MANLRRFAMHGGPDLSDIRGHELYITPPGLERGPIAGSLENPSQSGWSLTPTAKTSPYNDEFVQAFIKLGIYPYIGFRYDDGSRPAPAHNHAYLKRRLLRDRPHSPQWTSTHEGRCDAQDDFCQLMQRTAENSIKTAAVAPLEGTGAAKADSGEWHSAMPFDNCATFGEGLPIPLAVPDLYWGAAPAKIPRSVLDHLSRFIVPGTEEHRPVAPNFFIEMGNFAERRAVNAGAIGVRAIHALESYGRPNDEPAALGDIKAICVTYSGTLTIYGYHQNPRKPGTPETGPSTASCILGTWAMNNPEPPYGHDAIMAVRNAMEYAREIRDVAIQGAIARHREAA
;
A
#
# COMPACT_ATOMS: atom_id res chain seq x y z
N MET A 1 -46.25 17.65 -8.41
CA MET A 1 -45.62 18.04 -7.13
C MET A 1 -46.51 17.90 -5.89
N ALA A 2 -47.84 17.69 -6.00
CA ALA A 2 -48.71 17.55 -4.80
C ALA A 2 -48.77 16.13 -4.19
N ASN A 3 -48.43 15.07 -4.93
CA ASN A 3 -48.63 13.69 -4.46
C ASN A 3 -47.43 13.08 -3.69
N LEU A 4 -46.23 13.68 -3.73
CA LEU A 4 -45.08 13.20 -2.94
C LEU A 4 -45.08 13.73 -1.50
N ARG A 5 -45.72 14.88 -1.24
CA ARG A 5 -45.78 15.46 0.12
C ARG A 5 -46.74 14.73 1.06
N ARG A 6 -47.68 13.91 0.55
CA ARG A 6 -48.65 13.17 1.38
C ARG A 6 -48.09 11.88 1.98
N PHE A 7 -46.98 11.36 1.45
CA PHE A 7 -46.34 10.13 1.94
C PHE A 7 -45.37 10.35 3.11
N ALA A 8 -44.93 11.60 3.35
CA ALA A 8 -43.88 11.90 4.32
C ALA A 8 -44.38 12.15 5.76
N MET A 9 -45.69 12.07 6.04
CA MET A 9 -46.26 12.45 7.35
C MET A 9 -46.68 11.30 8.27
N HIS A 10 -46.55 10.04 7.87
CA HIS A 10 -47.07 8.90 8.66
C HIS A 10 -46.05 7.81 9.02
N GLY A 11 -44.76 8.10 8.93
CA GLY A 11 -43.71 7.10 9.22
C GLY A 11 -43.63 6.07 8.09
N GLY A 12 -42.40 5.72 7.70
CA GLY A 12 -42.18 4.71 6.66
C GLY A 12 -42.74 3.34 7.07
N PRO A 13 -42.93 2.43 6.10
CA PRO A 13 -43.43 1.08 6.36
C PRO A 13 -42.55 0.35 7.39
N ASP A 14 -43.19 -0.40 8.29
CA ASP A 14 -42.52 -1.19 9.32
C ASP A 14 -41.71 -2.33 8.68
N LEU A 15 -40.41 -2.38 8.97
CA LEU A 15 -39.46 -3.36 8.42
C LEU A 15 -39.09 -4.44 9.44
N SER A 16 -39.89 -4.59 10.50
CA SER A 16 -39.67 -5.59 11.55
C SER A 16 -39.70 -7.03 11.01
N ASP A 17 -40.39 -7.27 9.91
CA ASP A 17 -40.52 -8.60 9.28
C ASP A 17 -39.29 -9.03 8.45
N ILE A 18 -38.28 -8.16 8.28
CA ILE A 18 -37.09 -8.43 7.46
C ILE A 18 -35.88 -8.89 8.33
N ARG A 19 -36.02 -8.93 9.66
CA ARG A 19 -34.99 -9.50 10.54
C ARG A 19 -35.16 -11.01 10.66
N GLY A 20 -34.40 -11.75 9.87
CA GLY A 20 -34.32 -13.21 9.99
C GLY A 20 -33.99 -13.95 8.70
N HIS A 21 -33.90 -13.26 7.57
CA HIS A 21 -33.54 -13.91 6.31
C HIS A 21 -32.01 -14.10 6.20
N GLU A 22 -31.53 -15.31 6.48
CA GLU A 22 -30.22 -15.76 6.01
C GLU A 22 -30.22 -15.78 4.48
N LEU A 23 -29.42 -14.92 3.86
CA LEU A 23 -29.16 -14.96 2.42
C LEU A 23 -28.26 -16.15 2.11
N TYR A 24 -28.86 -17.32 1.87
CA TYR A 24 -28.18 -18.42 1.19
C TYR A 24 -28.01 -18.06 -0.28
N ILE A 25 -26.84 -17.51 -0.63
CA ILE A 25 -26.41 -17.43 -2.02
C ILE A 25 -25.79 -18.78 -2.38
N THR A 26 -26.59 -19.69 -2.94
CA THR A 26 -26.07 -20.87 -3.63
C THR A 26 -25.99 -20.56 -5.13
N PRO A 27 -24.84 -20.78 -5.80
CA PRO A 27 -24.74 -20.63 -7.25
C PRO A 27 -25.51 -21.76 -7.97
N PRO A 28 -26.05 -21.51 -9.19
CA PRO A 28 -26.95 -22.44 -9.84
C PRO A 28 -26.20 -23.61 -10.48
N GLY A 29 -26.67 -24.82 -10.17
CA GLY A 29 -26.34 -26.04 -10.92
C GLY A 29 -25.75 -27.15 -10.06
N LEU A 30 -26.61 -27.96 -9.43
CA LEU A 30 -26.38 -29.39 -9.20
C LEU A 30 -27.70 -30.03 -8.74
N GLU A 31 -28.05 -31.13 -9.39
CA GLU A 31 -29.32 -31.85 -9.27
C GLU A 31 -29.50 -32.49 -7.88
N ARG A 32 -30.76 -32.54 -7.44
CA ARG A 32 -31.21 -33.17 -6.17
C ARG A 32 -31.02 -34.68 -6.20
N GLY A 33 -30.27 -35.21 -5.24
CA GLY A 33 -30.40 -36.58 -4.73
C GLY A 33 -30.76 -36.57 -3.23
N PRO A 34 -31.53 -37.54 -2.70
CA PRO A 34 -32.13 -37.46 -1.37
C PRO A 34 -31.11 -37.73 -0.25
N ILE A 35 -31.10 -36.87 0.77
CA ILE A 35 -30.36 -37.07 2.01
C ILE A 35 -31.20 -37.95 2.94
N ALA A 36 -30.78 -39.21 3.13
CA ALA A 36 -31.18 -40.01 4.27
C ALA A 36 -30.13 -39.82 5.38
N GLY A 37 -30.59 -39.43 6.57
CA GLY A 37 -29.73 -39.20 7.72
C GLY A 37 -29.20 -40.49 8.33
N SER A 38 -28.00 -40.43 8.88
CA SER A 38 -27.62 -41.24 10.03
C SER A 38 -26.56 -40.52 10.84
N LEU A 39 -26.85 -40.34 12.12
CA LEU A 39 -25.87 -40.11 13.17
C LEU A 39 -24.92 -41.32 13.21
N GLU A 40 -23.61 -41.10 13.24
CA GLU A 40 -22.64 -41.97 13.94
C GLU A 40 -21.25 -41.32 13.99
N ASN A 41 -20.56 -41.57 15.10
CA ASN A 41 -19.32 -40.94 15.54
C ASN A 41 -18.11 -41.88 15.26
N PRO A 42 -16.88 -41.54 15.67
CA PRO A 42 -15.70 -41.37 14.82
C PRO A 42 -14.88 -42.66 14.60
N SER A 43 -14.19 -42.78 13.46
CA SER A 43 -13.00 -43.66 13.37
C SER A 43 -12.02 -43.24 12.27
N GLN A 44 -10.76 -43.53 12.57
CA GLN A 44 -9.53 -43.19 11.85
C GLN A 44 -9.51 -43.73 10.41
N SER A 45 -8.95 -42.96 9.47
CA SER A 45 -7.85 -43.36 8.55
C SER A 45 -7.89 -42.61 7.21
N GLY A 46 -6.70 -42.36 6.65
CA GLY A 46 -6.51 -42.13 5.23
C GLY A 46 -6.29 -40.68 4.81
N TRP A 47 -5.09 -40.15 5.05
CA TRP A 47 -4.60 -38.98 4.32
C TRP A 47 -4.56 -39.31 2.82
N SER A 48 -5.45 -38.70 2.05
CA SER A 48 -5.29 -38.56 0.60
C SER A 48 -5.38 -37.08 0.27
N LEU A 49 -4.21 -36.43 0.26
CA LEU A 49 -4.06 -35.06 -0.21
C LEU A 49 -4.15 -35.06 -1.73
N THR A 50 -5.36 -34.86 -2.27
CA THR A 50 -5.49 -34.26 -3.60
C THR A 50 -5.06 -32.79 -3.51
N PRO A 51 -4.19 -32.27 -4.40
CA PRO A 51 -3.74 -30.88 -4.33
C PRO A 51 -4.88 -29.94 -4.75
N THR A 52 -5.74 -29.58 -3.81
CA THR A 52 -6.76 -28.55 -4.00
C THR A 52 -6.10 -27.17 -3.90
N ALA A 53 -6.12 -26.44 -5.02
CA ALA A 53 -5.92 -25.00 -5.18
C ALA A 53 -4.91 -24.32 -4.23
N LYS A 54 -3.75 -23.90 -4.77
CA LYS A 54 -2.74 -23.08 -4.08
C LYS A 54 -3.43 -21.92 -3.32
N THR A 55 -3.55 -22.03 -2.01
CA THR A 55 -3.97 -20.94 -1.14
C THR A 55 -2.92 -19.83 -1.28
N SER A 56 -3.35 -18.63 -1.69
CA SER A 56 -2.46 -17.47 -1.82
C SER A 56 -1.75 -17.20 -0.50
N PRO A 57 -0.45 -16.86 -0.49
CA PRO A 57 0.25 -16.48 0.74
C PRO A 57 -0.29 -15.16 1.33
N TYR A 58 -1.15 -14.44 0.60
CA TYR A 58 -1.84 -13.23 1.05
C TYR A 58 -3.27 -13.55 1.52
N ASN A 59 -3.43 -14.58 2.35
CA ASN A 59 -4.71 -15.02 2.95
C ASN A 59 -5.06 -14.23 4.23
N ASP A 60 -6.11 -14.65 4.95
CA ASP A 60 -6.55 -13.91 6.15
C ASP A 60 -5.57 -14.12 7.31
N GLU A 61 -4.91 -15.26 7.38
CA GLU A 61 -3.82 -15.54 8.32
C GLU A 61 -2.65 -14.57 8.14
N PHE A 62 -2.32 -14.22 6.88
CA PHE A 62 -1.36 -13.17 6.56
C PHE A 62 -1.76 -11.83 7.17
N VAL A 63 -3.02 -11.41 7.01
CA VAL A 63 -3.50 -10.13 7.58
C VAL A 63 -3.45 -10.16 9.10
N GLN A 64 -3.83 -11.28 9.72
CA GLN A 64 -3.76 -11.46 11.16
C GLN A 64 -2.31 -11.44 11.68
N ALA A 65 -1.35 -11.96 10.92
CA ALA A 65 0.07 -11.86 11.27
C ALA A 65 0.53 -10.40 11.35
N PHE A 66 0.17 -9.56 10.37
CA PHE A 66 0.46 -8.11 10.41
C PHE A 66 -0.19 -7.42 11.61
N ILE A 67 -1.44 -7.74 11.93
CA ILE A 67 -2.14 -7.17 13.09
C ILE A 67 -1.44 -7.52 14.41
N LYS A 68 -0.99 -8.78 14.56
CA LYS A 68 -0.22 -9.22 15.75
C LYS A 68 1.09 -8.44 15.94
N LEU A 69 1.70 -8.01 14.84
CA LEU A 69 2.91 -7.18 14.80
C LEU A 69 2.63 -5.68 14.93
N GLY A 70 1.38 -5.29 15.21
CA GLY A 70 1.00 -3.89 15.28
C GLY A 70 1.05 -3.16 13.94
N ILE A 71 0.87 -3.87 12.82
CA ILE A 71 0.78 -3.31 11.47
C ILE A 71 -0.67 -3.42 11.02
N TYR A 72 -1.34 -2.28 10.95
CA TYR A 72 -2.79 -2.20 10.81
C TYR A 72 -3.21 -1.77 9.40
N PRO A 73 -3.90 -2.63 8.63
CA PRO A 73 -4.49 -2.25 7.35
C PRO A 73 -5.66 -1.26 7.57
N TYR A 74 -5.91 -0.37 6.62
CA TYR A 74 -6.98 0.62 6.73
C TYR A 74 -8.38 -0.01 6.60
N ILE A 75 -8.52 -0.93 5.64
CA ILE A 75 -9.78 -1.58 5.33
C ILE A 75 -9.97 -2.74 6.30
N GLY A 76 -11.16 -2.83 6.90
CA GLY A 76 -11.56 -3.96 7.74
C GLY A 76 -10.98 -3.97 9.17
N PHE A 77 -9.92 -3.23 9.48
CA PHE A 77 -9.35 -3.24 10.84
C PHE A 77 -10.04 -2.25 11.78
N ARG A 78 -10.37 -2.77 12.97
CA ARG A 78 -10.72 -2.03 14.18
C ARG A 78 -10.06 -2.73 15.35
N TYR A 79 -9.72 -1.98 16.38
CA TYR A 79 -9.35 -2.56 17.67
C TYR A 79 -10.58 -3.21 18.34
N ASP A 80 -10.34 -3.99 19.40
CA ASP A 80 -11.37 -4.66 20.19
C ASP A 80 -12.41 -3.70 20.78
N ASP A 81 -11.98 -2.48 21.10
CA ASP A 81 -12.85 -1.38 21.57
C ASP A 81 -13.66 -0.70 20.44
N GLY A 82 -13.56 -1.21 19.20
CA GLY A 82 -14.22 -0.68 18.01
C GLY A 82 -13.55 0.56 17.40
N SER A 83 -12.55 1.14 18.06
CA SER A 83 -11.83 2.30 17.57
C SER A 83 -10.90 1.95 16.40
N ARG A 84 -10.53 2.96 15.61
CA ARG A 84 -9.55 2.83 14.52
C ARG A 84 -8.17 3.31 14.98
N PRO A 85 -7.08 2.88 14.33
CA PRO A 85 -5.78 3.52 14.49
C PRO A 85 -5.88 5.04 14.31
N ALA A 86 -5.09 5.79 15.08
CA ALA A 86 -5.07 7.24 14.97
C ALA A 86 -4.72 7.65 13.53
N PRO A 87 -5.44 8.64 12.95
CA PRO A 87 -5.15 9.11 11.61
C PRO A 87 -3.79 9.81 11.57
N ALA A 88 -3.14 9.80 10.41
CA ALA A 88 -1.88 10.52 10.24
C ALA A 88 -2.08 12.02 10.43
N HIS A 89 -1.11 12.70 11.06
CA HIS A 89 -1.19 14.14 11.34
C HIS A 89 -1.34 14.96 10.04
N ASN A 90 -0.59 14.60 9.00
CA ASN A 90 -0.61 15.25 7.70
C ASN A 90 -1.65 14.70 6.71
N HIS A 91 -2.59 13.84 7.15
CA HIS A 91 -3.57 13.18 6.25
C HIS A 91 -4.37 14.18 5.41
N ALA A 92 -4.98 15.18 6.04
CA ALA A 92 -5.80 16.18 5.35
C ALA A 92 -4.98 17.08 4.41
N TYR A 93 -3.74 17.38 4.79
CA TYR A 93 -2.81 18.14 3.94
C TYR A 93 -2.47 17.34 2.68
N LEU A 94 -2.13 16.05 2.82
CA LEU A 94 -1.74 15.23 1.69
C LEU A 94 -2.89 15.01 0.71
N LYS A 95 -4.11 14.75 1.20
CA LYS A 95 -5.29 14.65 0.31
C LYS A 95 -5.45 15.87 -0.59
N ARG A 96 -5.23 17.08 -0.06
CA ARG A 96 -5.27 18.32 -0.86
C ARG A 96 -4.05 18.46 -1.78
N ARG A 97 -2.87 18.09 -1.30
CA ARG A 97 -1.63 18.15 -2.08
C ARG A 97 -1.69 17.27 -3.32
N LEU A 98 -2.24 16.05 -3.21
CA LEU A 98 -2.32 15.11 -4.32
C LEU A 98 -3.17 15.63 -5.49
N LEU A 99 -4.20 16.43 -5.19
CA LEU A 99 -5.10 17.00 -6.20
C LEU A 99 -4.69 18.40 -6.68
N ARG A 100 -3.53 18.91 -6.25
CA ARG A 100 -3.07 20.24 -6.67
C ARG A 100 -2.39 20.14 -8.03
N ASP A 101 -2.94 20.85 -9.00
CA ASP A 101 -2.26 21.07 -10.27
C ASP A 101 -0.96 21.86 -10.04
N ARG A 102 0.15 21.35 -10.57
CA ARG A 102 1.50 21.90 -10.41
C ARG A 102 2.13 22.11 -11.80
N PRO A 103 2.01 23.31 -12.38
CA PRO A 103 2.50 23.59 -13.72
C PRO A 103 4.04 23.58 -13.88
N HIS A 104 4.83 23.41 -12.81
CA HIS A 104 6.28 23.66 -12.82
C HIS A 104 7.15 22.64 -12.06
N SER A 105 6.72 21.38 -11.90
CA SER A 105 7.66 20.38 -11.34
C SER A 105 8.82 20.16 -12.35
N PRO A 106 10.10 20.39 -11.97
CA PRO A 106 11.23 20.34 -12.89
C PRO A 106 11.45 18.97 -13.55
N GLN A 107 10.90 17.91 -12.94
CA GLN A 107 10.97 16.55 -13.46
C GLN A 107 9.97 16.30 -14.61
N TRP A 108 9.01 17.22 -14.77
CA TRP A 108 7.81 17.13 -15.58
C TRP A 108 7.69 18.32 -16.53
N THR A 109 8.77 18.61 -17.26
CA THR A 109 8.87 19.71 -18.23
C THR A 109 8.10 19.48 -19.54
N SER A 110 7.20 18.50 -19.59
CA SER A 110 6.36 18.27 -20.77
C SER A 110 5.32 19.38 -20.91
N THR A 111 5.01 19.74 -22.16
CA THR A 111 3.90 20.63 -22.51
C THR A 111 2.60 20.12 -21.88
N HIS A 112 1.59 20.99 -21.75
CA HIS A 112 0.26 20.59 -21.29
C HIS A 112 -0.27 19.38 -22.09
N GLU A 113 -0.09 19.41 -23.41
CA GLU A 113 -0.42 18.30 -24.33
C GLU A 113 0.31 17.02 -23.95
N GLY A 114 1.64 17.04 -23.78
CA GLY A 114 2.39 15.85 -23.37
C GLY A 114 2.04 15.31 -21.98
N ARG A 115 1.49 16.15 -21.08
CA ARG A 115 0.94 15.68 -19.79
C ARG A 115 -0.38 14.93 -19.97
N CYS A 116 -1.25 15.41 -20.87
CA CYS A 116 -2.50 14.75 -21.24
C CYS A 116 -2.24 13.42 -21.94
N ASP A 117 -1.31 13.38 -22.90
CA ASP A 117 -0.97 12.15 -23.62
C ASP A 117 -0.47 11.06 -22.66
N ALA A 118 0.48 11.41 -21.77
CA ALA A 118 0.98 10.46 -20.78
C ALA A 118 -0.12 10.00 -19.80
N GLN A 119 -1.09 10.87 -19.50
CA GLN A 119 -2.22 10.47 -18.67
C GLN A 119 -3.15 9.49 -19.39
N ASP A 120 -3.47 9.76 -20.65
CA ASP A 120 -4.32 8.90 -21.46
C ASP A 120 -3.65 7.55 -21.70
N ASP A 121 -2.34 7.52 -21.93
CA ASP A 121 -1.53 6.31 -22.06
C ASP A 121 -1.58 5.45 -20.79
N PHE A 122 -1.43 6.06 -19.61
CA PHE A 122 -1.55 5.32 -18.35
C PHE A 122 -2.96 4.78 -18.17
N CYS A 123 -4.00 5.61 -18.38
CA CYS A 123 -5.39 5.16 -18.24
C CYS A 123 -5.68 3.98 -19.18
N GLN A 124 -5.24 4.06 -20.43
CA GLN A 124 -5.35 2.97 -21.40
C GLN A 124 -4.56 1.74 -20.99
N LEU A 125 -3.34 1.88 -20.47
CA LEU A 125 -2.51 0.77 -20.02
C LEU A 125 -3.21 -0.02 -18.90
N MET A 126 -3.78 0.69 -17.93
CA MET A 126 -4.49 0.09 -16.81
C MET A 126 -5.76 -0.64 -17.27
N GLN A 127 -6.41 -0.18 -18.35
CA GLN A 127 -7.61 -0.80 -18.92
C GLN A 127 -7.33 -2.03 -19.80
N ARG A 128 -6.20 -2.08 -20.51
CA ARG A 128 -6.03 -2.97 -21.67
C ARG A 128 -5.29 -4.28 -21.44
N THR A 129 -4.68 -4.53 -20.27
CA THR A 129 -3.61 -5.54 -20.21
C THR A 129 -3.65 -6.50 -19.03
N ALA A 130 -3.12 -7.71 -19.23
CA ALA A 130 -2.83 -8.64 -18.15
C ALA A 130 -1.77 -8.07 -17.19
N GLU A 131 -1.88 -8.39 -15.91
CA GLU A 131 -1.15 -7.79 -14.77
C GLU A 131 0.36 -7.57 -15.01
N ASN A 132 1.05 -8.52 -15.63
CA ASN A 132 2.51 -8.46 -15.82
C ASN A 132 2.98 -7.45 -16.87
N SER A 133 2.20 -7.20 -17.93
CA SER A 133 2.57 -6.23 -18.96
C SER A 133 2.40 -4.78 -18.49
N ILE A 134 1.52 -4.57 -17.50
CA ILE A 134 1.25 -3.24 -16.92
C ILE A 134 2.45 -2.74 -16.09
N LYS A 135 3.14 -3.64 -15.39
CA LYS A 135 4.18 -3.31 -14.38
C LYS A 135 5.25 -2.39 -14.97
N THR A 136 6.01 -2.82 -15.97
CA THR A 136 7.08 -1.97 -16.51
C THR A 136 6.54 -0.84 -17.40
N ALA A 137 5.43 -1.06 -18.11
CA ALA A 137 4.85 -0.06 -19.00
C ALA A 137 4.28 1.15 -18.24
N ALA A 138 3.89 0.99 -16.97
CA ALA A 138 3.36 2.06 -16.13
C ALA A 138 4.43 3.12 -15.78
N VAL A 139 5.72 2.78 -15.88
CA VAL A 139 6.80 3.71 -15.53
C VAL A 139 6.89 4.85 -16.53
N ALA A 140 6.79 4.61 -17.84
CA ALA A 140 6.96 5.67 -18.84
C ALA A 140 5.91 6.80 -18.72
N PRO A 141 4.62 6.52 -18.51
CA PRO A 141 3.65 7.56 -18.17
C PRO A 141 3.89 8.25 -16.81
N LEU A 142 4.51 7.55 -15.85
CA LEU A 142 4.74 8.02 -14.49
C LEU A 142 6.10 8.68 -14.23
N GLU A 143 7.03 8.63 -15.17
CA GLU A 143 8.30 9.34 -15.10
C GLU A 143 8.55 10.16 -16.36
N GLY A 144 7.82 9.94 -17.46
CA GLY A 144 8.07 10.52 -18.78
C GLY A 144 9.01 9.67 -19.64
N THR A 145 9.02 9.92 -20.95
CA THR A 145 9.79 9.16 -21.93
C THR A 145 11.24 9.67 -22.05
N GLY A 146 12.23 8.80 -21.85
CA GLY A 146 13.65 9.12 -22.08
C GLY A 146 14.64 8.09 -21.50
N ALA A 147 15.70 7.78 -22.25
CA ALA A 147 16.73 6.80 -21.86
C ALA A 147 17.40 7.14 -20.51
N ALA A 148 17.58 8.42 -20.20
CA ALA A 148 18.18 8.87 -18.93
C ALA A 148 17.33 8.56 -17.67
N LYS A 149 16.04 8.25 -17.82
CA LYS A 149 15.14 7.94 -16.69
C LYS A 149 15.10 6.44 -16.36
N ALA A 150 15.35 5.58 -17.36
CA ALA A 150 15.49 4.13 -17.16
C ALA A 150 16.75 3.80 -16.33
N ASP A 151 17.82 4.60 -16.48
CA ASP A 151 19.10 4.41 -15.77
C ASP A 151 19.25 5.25 -14.49
N SER A 152 18.16 5.85 -13.99
CA SER A 152 18.21 6.74 -12.82
C SER A 152 18.65 6.03 -11.53
N GLY A 153 18.52 4.70 -11.46
CA GLY A 153 18.73 3.92 -10.24
C GLY A 153 17.73 4.28 -9.13
N GLU A 154 16.62 4.95 -9.46
CA GLU A 154 15.62 5.42 -8.50
C GLU A 154 14.36 4.54 -8.46
N TRP A 155 14.19 3.58 -9.39
CA TRP A 155 13.10 2.60 -9.36
C TRP A 155 13.55 1.21 -9.81
N HIS A 156 12.78 0.19 -9.44
CA HIS A 156 12.94 -1.19 -9.95
C HIS A 156 11.61 -1.95 -9.87
N SER A 157 11.47 -3.05 -10.62
CA SER A 157 10.27 -3.89 -10.65
C SER A 157 10.50 -5.28 -10.07
N ALA A 158 9.44 -5.88 -9.51
CA ALA A 158 9.37 -7.29 -9.08
C ALA A 158 10.58 -7.81 -8.28
N MET A 159 11.18 -6.95 -7.46
CA MET A 159 12.36 -7.31 -6.67
C MET A 159 11.95 -7.83 -5.29
N PRO A 160 12.40 -9.02 -4.88
CA PRO A 160 12.24 -9.48 -3.51
C PRO A 160 13.10 -8.66 -2.54
N PHE A 161 12.50 -8.25 -1.42
CA PHE A 161 13.19 -7.44 -0.41
C PHE A 161 13.93 -8.31 0.64
N ASP A 162 14.75 -9.26 0.16
CA ASP A 162 15.40 -10.33 0.95
C ASP A 162 16.44 -9.83 1.97
N ASN A 163 16.94 -8.60 1.81
CA ASN A 163 17.83 -7.99 2.78
C ASN A 163 17.10 -7.19 3.87
N CYS A 164 15.80 -6.93 3.75
CA CYS A 164 15.07 -6.25 4.81
C CYS A 164 14.90 -7.16 6.04
N ALA A 165 15.06 -6.60 7.23
CA ALA A 165 14.75 -7.30 8.48
C ALA A 165 13.28 -7.72 8.50
N THR A 166 13.01 -8.93 8.98
CA THR A 166 11.64 -9.39 9.23
C THR A 166 10.95 -8.46 10.23
N PHE A 167 9.61 -8.48 10.24
CA PHE A 167 8.85 -7.68 11.21
C PHE A 167 8.85 -8.30 12.60
N GLY A 168 8.84 -9.63 12.68
CA GLY A 168 8.97 -10.41 13.91
C GLY A 168 9.36 -11.85 13.60
N GLU A 169 9.72 -12.61 14.64
CA GLU A 169 10.08 -14.02 14.51
C GLU A 169 8.85 -14.94 14.50
N GLY A 170 8.94 -16.07 13.78
CA GLY A 170 7.96 -17.15 13.87
C GLY A 170 6.59 -16.91 13.19
N LEU A 171 6.37 -15.76 12.55
CA LEU A 171 5.15 -15.52 11.78
C LEU A 171 5.38 -15.76 10.27
N PRO A 172 4.43 -16.40 9.57
CA PRO A 172 4.56 -16.75 8.15
C PRO A 172 4.25 -15.55 7.25
N ILE A 173 5.06 -14.49 7.34
CA ILE A 173 4.94 -13.32 6.46
C ILE A 173 5.82 -13.54 5.24
N PRO A 174 5.24 -13.59 4.02
CA PRO A 174 6.02 -13.70 2.80
C PRO A 174 6.87 -12.44 2.61
N LEU A 175 7.97 -12.62 1.90
CA LEU A 175 8.82 -11.53 1.48
C LEU A 175 8.02 -10.50 0.68
N ALA A 176 8.27 -9.21 0.92
CA ALA A 176 7.72 -8.18 0.05
C ALA A 176 8.36 -8.29 -1.33
N VAL A 177 7.52 -8.36 -2.36
CA VAL A 177 7.93 -8.30 -3.76
C VAL A 177 7.04 -7.26 -4.43
N PRO A 178 7.32 -5.96 -4.28
CA PRO A 178 6.52 -4.93 -4.91
C PRO A 178 6.55 -5.06 -6.42
N ASP A 179 5.42 -4.82 -7.09
CA ASP A 179 5.39 -4.82 -8.55
C ASP A 179 6.29 -3.72 -9.13
N LEU A 180 6.21 -2.53 -8.53
CA LEU A 180 7.17 -1.45 -8.71
C LEU A 180 7.47 -0.79 -7.38
N TYR A 181 8.69 -0.29 -7.24
CA TYR A 181 9.03 0.58 -6.14
C TYR A 181 10.02 1.65 -6.55
N TRP A 182 10.00 2.77 -5.81
CA TRP A 182 10.92 3.88 -5.96
C TRP A 182 11.68 4.13 -4.67
N GLY A 183 12.97 4.41 -4.82
CA GLY A 183 13.92 4.74 -3.77
C GLY A 183 14.92 5.79 -4.24
N ALA A 184 16.02 5.93 -3.52
CA ALA A 184 17.17 6.75 -3.88
C ALA A 184 18.25 5.91 -4.56
N ALA A 185 18.99 6.51 -5.49
CA ALA A 185 20.21 5.89 -6.01
C ALA A 185 21.22 5.67 -4.86
N PRO A 186 21.83 4.48 -4.73
CA PRO A 186 22.78 4.15 -3.66
C PRO A 186 23.91 5.18 -3.50
N ALA A 187 24.40 5.73 -4.60
CA ALA A 187 25.47 6.74 -4.62
C ALA A 187 25.13 8.04 -3.87
N LYS A 188 23.85 8.30 -3.58
CA LYS A 188 23.41 9.47 -2.78
C LYS A 188 23.67 9.30 -1.28
N ILE A 189 24.00 8.09 -0.81
CA ILE A 189 24.16 7.77 0.62
C ILE A 189 25.60 7.28 0.87
N PRO A 190 26.33 7.83 1.85
CA PRO A 190 27.65 7.34 2.23
C PRO A 190 27.62 5.85 2.58
N ARG A 191 28.66 5.11 2.19
CA ARG A 191 28.73 3.66 2.39
C ARG A 191 28.58 3.26 3.86
N SER A 192 29.16 4.03 4.78
CA SER A 192 29.02 3.83 6.22
C SER A 192 27.56 3.90 6.70
N VAL A 193 26.77 4.84 6.18
CA VAL A 193 25.34 4.96 6.54
C VAL A 193 24.55 3.80 5.91
N LEU A 194 24.86 3.42 4.67
CA LEU A 194 24.26 2.25 4.02
C LEU A 194 24.52 0.97 4.80
N ASP A 195 25.76 0.73 5.23
CA ASP A 195 26.13 -0.48 5.96
C ASP A 195 25.43 -0.55 7.32
N HIS A 196 25.39 0.56 8.07
CA HIS A 196 24.69 0.63 9.36
C HIS A 196 23.18 0.42 9.24
N LEU A 197 22.55 0.93 8.17
CA LEU A 197 21.11 0.86 7.97
C LEU A 197 20.69 -0.23 6.99
N SER A 198 21.61 -1.11 6.58
CA SER A 198 21.43 -2.04 5.46
C SER A 198 20.12 -2.84 5.57
N ARG A 199 19.84 -3.39 6.76
CA ARG A 199 18.64 -4.19 7.04
C ARG A 199 17.31 -3.42 6.97
N PHE A 200 17.34 -2.09 6.84
CA PHE A 200 16.15 -1.24 6.81
C PHE A 200 15.99 -0.50 5.48
N ILE A 201 17.09 -0.08 4.86
CA ILE A 201 17.04 0.77 3.65
C ILE A 201 17.57 0.07 2.40
N VAL A 202 18.32 -1.02 2.50
CA VAL A 202 18.83 -1.73 1.32
C VAL A 202 17.93 -2.94 1.08
N PRO A 203 17.07 -2.95 0.03
CA PRO A 203 16.06 -3.99 -0.06
C PRO A 203 16.62 -5.33 -0.57
N GLY A 204 17.70 -5.34 -1.36
CA GLY A 204 18.34 -6.57 -1.85
C GLY A 204 19.85 -6.45 -1.97
N THR A 205 20.50 -7.52 -2.43
CA THR A 205 21.98 -7.63 -2.46
C THR A 205 22.66 -6.94 -3.63
N GLU A 206 21.92 -6.55 -4.67
CA GLU A 206 22.48 -5.92 -5.87
C GLU A 206 22.75 -4.42 -5.66
N GLU A 207 24.03 -4.03 -5.75
CA GLU A 207 24.52 -2.71 -5.31
C GLU A 207 24.04 -1.51 -6.13
N HIS A 208 23.49 -1.72 -7.32
CA HIS A 208 23.03 -0.64 -8.20
C HIS A 208 21.54 -0.32 -8.04
N ARG A 209 20.82 -1.09 -7.23
CA ARG A 209 19.37 -0.98 -7.10
C ARG A 209 18.95 0.13 -6.13
N PRO A 210 17.76 0.72 -6.29
CA PRO A 210 17.31 1.79 -5.42
C PRO A 210 17.24 1.35 -3.95
N VAL A 211 17.67 2.25 -3.06
CA VAL A 211 17.66 2.10 -1.59
C VAL A 211 16.66 3.07 -0.95
N ALA A 212 16.38 2.89 0.33
CA ALA A 212 15.39 3.65 1.11
C ALA A 212 14.02 3.71 0.40
N PRO A 213 13.41 2.56 0.04
CA PRO A 213 12.17 2.57 -0.73
C PRO A 213 11.03 3.14 0.10
N ASN A 214 10.21 4.02 -0.47
CA ASN A 214 9.05 4.58 0.24
C ASN A 214 7.87 4.97 -0.67
N PHE A 215 7.93 4.62 -1.95
CA PHE A 215 6.81 4.70 -2.86
C PHE A 215 6.69 3.41 -3.65
N PHE A 216 5.49 2.84 -3.71
CA PHE A 216 5.24 1.50 -4.24
C PHE A 216 4.02 1.49 -5.14
N ILE A 217 3.98 0.56 -6.09
CA ILE A 217 2.78 0.20 -6.85
C ILE A 217 2.58 -1.31 -6.75
N GLU A 218 1.35 -1.72 -6.44
CA GLU A 218 0.92 -3.11 -6.36
C GLU A 218 -0.32 -3.30 -7.23
N MET A 219 -0.35 -4.34 -8.05
CA MET A 219 -1.40 -4.55 -9.03
C MET A 219 -1.99 -5.95 -8.96
N GLY A 220 -3.23 -6.06 -9.43
CA GLY A 220 -3.94 -7.31 -9.55
C GLY A 220 -4.38 -7.90 -8.21
N ASN A 221 -4.27 -9.22 -8.11
CA ASN A 221 -4.85 -9.96 -7.01
C ASN A 221 -4.12 -9.68 -5.70
N PHE A 222 -4.89 -9.46 -4.63
CA PHE A 222 -4.38 -9.17 -3.29
C PHE A 222 -3.50 -7.91 -3.22
N ALA A 223 -3.61 -6.98 -4.18
CA ALA A 223 -2.81 -5.75 -4.22
C ALA A 223 -2.85 -4.97 -2.90
N GLU A 224 -4.02 -4.88 -2.25
CA GLU A 224 -4.17 -4.22 -0.94
C GLU A 224 -3.37 -4.92 0.18
N ARG A 225 -3.31 -6.25 0.17
CA ARG A 225 -2.58 -7.04 1.17
C ARG A 225 -1.06 -6.94 0.92
N ARG A 226 -0.64 -6.96 -0.34
CA ARG A 226 0.75 -6.71 -0.75
C ARG A 226 1.20 -5.31 -0.36
N ALA A 227 0.33 -4.31 -0.56
CA ALA A 227 0.57 -2.92 -0.20
C ALA A 227 0.82 -2.73 1.30
N VAL A 228 0.13 -3.48 2.16
CA VAL A 228 0.38 -3.45 3.62
C VAL A 228 1.83 -3.83 3.94
N ASN A 229 2.34 -4.89 3.30
CA ASN A 229 3.71 -5.35 3.48
C ASN A 229 4.71 -4.29 2.98
N ALA A 230 4.57 -3.86 1.72
CA ALA A 230 5.44 -2.86 1.11
C ALA A 230 5.45 -1.52 1.88
N GLY A 231 4.25 -1.02 2.23
CA GLY A 231 4.08 0.22 2.99
C GLY A 231 4.72 0.16 4.37
N ALA A 232 4.61 -0.96 5.08
CA ALA A 232 5.27 -1.14 6.37
C ALA A 232 6.81 -1.16 6.26
N ILE A 233 7.36 -1.76 5.20
CA ILE A 233 8.81 -1.68 4.93
C ILE A 233 9.22 -0.23 4.66
N GLY A 234 8.49 0.50 3.82
CA GLY A 234 8.86 1.87 3.50
C GLY A 234 8.80 2.81 4.71
N VAL A 235 7.82 2.62 5.58
CA VAL A 235 7.75 3.34 6.87
C VAL A 235 9.00 3.06 7.72
N ARG A 236 9.41 1.79 7.84
CA ARG A 236 10.62 1.41 8.58
C ARG A 236 11.88 2.01 7.97
N ALA A 237 11.98 2.04 6.64
CA ALA A 237 13.12 2.61 5.94
C ALA A 237 13.30 4.11 6.26
N ILE A 238 12.22 4.91 6.11
CA ILE A 238 12.26 6.34 6.41
C ILE A 238 12.48 6.59 7.90
N HIS A 239 11.81 5.85 8.78
CA HIS A 239 12.01 6.00 10.22
C HIS A 239 13.43 5.65 10.67
N ALA A 240 14.06 4.63 10.09
CA ALA A 240 15.44 4.27 10.38
C ALA A 240 16.41 5.41 9.99
N LEU A 241 16.19 6.05 8.84
CA LEU A 241 16.96 7.23 8.41
C LEU A 241 16.75 8.41 9.36
N GLU A 242 15.50 8.71 9.71
CA GLU A 242 15.16 9.79 10.64
C GLU A 242 15.77 9.58 12.02
N SER A 243 15.87 8.33 12.48
CA SER A 243 16.39 7.97 13.80
C SER A 243 17.90 7.83 13.85
N TYR A 244 18.56 7.62 12.71
CA TYR A 244 20.00 7.37 12.64
C TYR A 244 20.81 8.49 13.31
N GLY A 245 21.62 8.16 14.32
CA GLY A 245 22.45 9.13 15.03
C GLY A 245 21.70 10.10 15.94
N ARG A 246 20.40 9.88 16.21
CA ARG A 246 19.67 10.67 17.21
C ARG A 246 19.89 10.12 18.63
N PRO A 247 19.97 10.99 19.64
CA PRO A 247 19.98 10.54 21.02
C PRO A 247 18.59 10.04 21.45
N ASN A 248 18.55 9.20 22.49
CA ASN A 248 17.32 8.52 22.90
C ASN A 248 16.23 9.47 23.47
N ASP A 249 16.63 10.63 23.98
CA ASP A 249 15.75 11.68 24.51
C ASP A 249 15.17 12.59 23.41
N GLU A 250 15.67 12.50 22.18
CA GLU A 250 15.13 13.19 21.00
C GLU A 250 14.69 12.21 19.90
N PRO A 251 13.68 11.37 20.15
CA PRO A 251 13.25 10.36 19.20
C PRO A 251 12.71 10.99 17.90
N ALA A 252 12.84 10.25 16.80
CA ALA A 252 12.25 10.65 15.53
C ALA A 252 10.72 10.81 15.66
N ALA A 253 10.19 11.85 15.01
CA ALA A 253 8.77 12.16 15.03
C ALA A 253 7.92 11.00 14.46
N LEU A 254 6.74 10.82 15.05
CA LEU A 254 5.73 9.86 14.62
C LEU A 254 4.50 10.60 14.07
N GLY A 255 3.60 9.85 13.46
CA GLY A 255 2.26 10.30 13.06
C GLY A 255 2.16 10.87 11.65
N ASP A 256 3.25 11.29 11.02
CA ASP A 256 3.24 11.69 9.61
C ASP A 256 3.36 10.49 8.66
N ILE A 257 2.76 10.61 7.47
CA ILE A 257 2.88 9.62 6.40
C ILE A 257 4.32 9.59 5.88
N LYS A 258 4.95 8.41 5.96
CA LYS A 258 6.35 8.16 5.60
C LYS A 258 6.51 7.31 4.33
N ALA A 259 5.51 6.52 3.99
CA ALA A 259 5.49 5.74 2.76
C ALA A 259 4.12 5.79 2.09
N ILE A 260 4.12 5.61 0.77
CA ILE A 260 2.91 5.58 -0.03
C ILE A 260 2.89 4.31 -0.88
N CYS A 261 1.75 3.64 -0.94
CA CYS A 261 1.51 2.56 -1.89
C CYS A 261 0.29 2.87 -2.74
N VAL A 262 0.45 2.77 -4.06
CA VAL A 262 -0.67 2.79 -5.00
C VAL A 262 -1.07 1.36 -5.27
N THR A 263 -2.36 1.09 -5.30
CA THR A 263 -2.90 -0.21 -5.67
C THR A 263 -3.75 -0.08 -6.92
N TYR A 264 -3.77 -1.13 -7.75
CA TYR A 264 -4.73 -1.24 -8.84
C TYR A 264 -5.31 -2.65 -8.96
N SER A 265 -6.61 -2.75 -8.74
CA SER A 265 -7.40 -3.99 -8.87
C SER A 265 -8.76 -3.67 -9.51
N GLY A 266 -8.73 -2.90 -10.60
CA GLY A 266 -9.91 -2.30 -11.26
C GLY A 266 -10.19 -0.87 -10.78
N THR A 267 -9.93 -0.58 -9.51
CA THR A 267 -9.86 0.78 -8.96
C THR A 267 -8.44 1.14 -8.57
N LEU A 268 -8.02 2.38 -8.82
CA LEU A 268 -6.76 2.91 -8.32
C LEU A 268 -6.99 3.49 -6.91
N THR A 269 -6.26 2.99 -5.91
CA THR A 269 -6.30 3.55 -4.54
C THR A 269 -4.90 3.89 -4.07
N ILE A 270 -4.72 5.11 -3.56
CA ILE A 270 -3.47 5.56 -2.94
C ILE A 270 -3.61 5.44 -1.42
N TYR A 271 -2.73 4.65 -0.81
CA TYR A 271 -2.59 4.50 0.64
C TYR A 271 -1.38 5.26 1.14
N GLY A 272 -1.55 6.00 2.23
CA GLY A 272 -0.45 6.53 3.04
C GLY A 272 -0.20 5.62 4.24
N TYR A 273 1.06 5.46 4.63
CA TYR A 273 1.49 4.66 5.77
C TYR A 273 2.27 5.52 6.75
N HIS A 274 1.95 5.42 8.03
CA HIS A 274 2.55 6.20 9.11
C HIS A 274 2.74 5.35 10.37
N GLN A 275 3.56 5.85 11.29
CA GLN A 275 3.72 5.23 12.60
C GLN A 275 2.87 5.94 13.64
N ASN A 276 2.28 5.17 14.54
CA ASN A 276 1.62 5.67 15.74
C ASN A 276 2.41 5.21 16.97
N PRO A 277 2.34 5.96 18.09
CA PRO A 277 2.76 5.44 19.38
C PRO A 277 2.15 4.07 19.64
N ARG A 278 2.88 3.20 20.35
CA ARG A 278 2.40 1.87 20.69
C ARG A 278 1.09 1.95 21.48
N LYS A 279 0.10 1.15 21.09
CA LYS A 279 -1.10 0.96 21.92
C LYS A 279 -0.68 0.10 23.14
N PRO A 280 -1.01 0.50 24.38
CA PRO A 280 -0.74 -0.33 25.55
C PRO A 280 -1.33 -1.75 25.37
N GLY A 281 -0.54 -2.79 25.62
CA GLY A 281 -0.98 -4.19 25.58
C GLY A 281 -0.59 -5.00 24.32
N THR A 282 0.11 -4.43 23.33
CA THR A 282 0.55 -5.20 22.14
C THR A 282 1.88 -5.94 22.38
N PRO A 283 2.10 -7.17 21.89
CA PRO A 283 3.27 -7.98 22.27
C PRO A 283 4.64 -7.40 21.84
N GLU A 284 4.70 -6.59 20.79
CA GLU A 284 5.97 -6.11 20.22
C GLU A 284 6.52 -4.81 20.83
N THR A 285 7.85 -4.66 20.73
CA THR A 285 8.60 -3.47 21.11
C THR A 285 8.65 -2.47 19.96
N GLY A 286 8.09 -1.26 20.14
CA GLY A 286 8.25 -0.14 19.20
C GLY A 286 6.91 0.48 18.74
N PRO A 287 6.98 1.53 17.89
CA PRO A 287 5.81 2.16 17.29
C PRO A 287 5.01 1.18 16.41
N SER A 288 3.69 1.33 16.42
CA SER A 288 2.81 0.60 15.49
C SER A 288 2.77 1.27 14.12
N THR A 289 2.48 0.52 13.07
CA THR A 289 2.28 1.07 11.71
C THR A 289 0.80 1.02 11.37
N ALA A 290 0.27 2.11 10.80
CA ALA A 290 -1.09 2.17 10.30
C ALA A 290 -1.10 2.70 8.87
N SER A 291 -2.19 2.39 8.16
CA SER A 291 -2.44 2.93 6.82
C SER A 291 -3.71 3.77 6.79
N CYS A 292 -3.79 4.68 5.82
CA CYS A 292 -4.97 5.49 5.53
C CYS A 292 -5.15 5.69 4.03
N ILE A 293 -6.40 5.88 3.57
CA ILE A 293 -6.67 6.18 2.16
C ILE A 293 -6.47 7.68 1.90
N LEU A 294 -5.67 7.99 0.90
CA LEU A 294 -5.45 9.34 0.38
C LEU A 294 -6.40 9.67 -0.78
N GLY A 295 -6.78 8.68 -1.59
CA GLY A 295 -7.80 8.81 -2.61
C GLY A 295 -8.04 7.49 -3.35
N THR A 296 -9.20 7.39 -4.01
CA THR A 296 -9.61 6.24 -4.81
C THR A 296 -10.31 6.73 -6.08
N TRP A 297 -9.93 6.18 -7.23
CA TRP A 297 -10.45 6.55 -8.55
C TRP A 297 -10.81 5.31 -9.36
N ALA A 298 -11.92 5.38 -10.08
CA ALA A 298 -12.33 4.36 -11.03
C ALA A 298 -11.62 4.61 -12.36
N MET A 299 -10.69 3.74 -12.74
CA MET A 299 -9.86 3.93 -13.95
C MET A 299 -10.54 3.43 -15.24
N ASN A 300 -11.73 2.83 -15.13
CA ASN A 300 -12.51 2.35 -16.27
C ASN A 300 -13.29 3.46 -16.99
N ASN A 301 -13.30 4.69 -16.45
CA ASN A 301 -13.79 5.88 -17.14
C ASN A 301 -12.62 6.87 -17.31
N PRO A 302 -11.99 6.92 -18.50
CA PRO A 302 -10.86 7.81 -18.73
C PRO A 302 -11.27 9.29 -18.85
N GLU A 303 -12.56 9.60 -18.96
CA GLU A 303 -13.02 10.98 -19.10
C GLU A 303 -12.71 11.81 -17.84
N PRO A 304 -12.28 13.07 -18.00
CA PRO A 304 -12.17 14.01 -16.88
C PRO A 304 -13.48 14.11 -16.10
N PRO A 305 -13.45 14.17 -14.76
CA PRO A 305 -12.26 14.34 -13.92
C PRO A 305 -11.59 13.04 -13.45
N TYR A 306 -12.13 11.86 -13.76
CA TYR A 306 -11.80 10.62 -13.02
C TYR A 306 -10.40 10.08 -13.31
N GLY A 307 -10.08 9.82 -14.58
CA GLY A 307 -8.74 9.35 -14.97
C GLY A 307 -7.67 10.43 -14.77
N HIS A 308 -8.02 11.69 -15.02
CA HIS A 308 -7.12 12.84 -14.89
C HIS A 308 -6.61 13.02 -13.47
N ASP A 309 -7.52 13.06 -12.50
CA ASP A 309 -7.16 13.29 -11.11
C ASP A 309 -6.34 12.15 -10.53
N ALA A 310 -6.53 10.92 -11.02
CA ALA A 310 -5.79 9.75 -10.56
C ALA A 310 -4.30 9.85 -10.90
N ILE A 311 -3.94 10.17 -12.15
CA ILE A 311 -2.52 10.26 -12.57
C ILE A 311 -1.82 11.42 -11.90
N MET A 312 -2.48 12.57 -11.86
CA MET A 312 -1.98 13.73 -11.12
C MET A 312 -1.71 13.37 -9.66
N ALA A 313 -2.65 12.67 -9.01
CA ALA A 313 -2.49 12.23 -7.62
C ALA A 313 -1.32 11.26 -7.43
N VAL A 314 -1.14 10.30 -8.34
CA VAL A 314 -0.01 9.36 -8.29
C VAL A 314 1.33 10.09 -8.44
N ARG A 315 1.45 11.00 -9.42
CA ARG A 315 2.67 11.79 -9.64
C ARG A 315 2.99 12.69 -8.44
N ASN A 316 1.99 13.40 -7.91
CA ASN A 316 2.14 14.24 -6.72
C ASN A 316 2.51 13.43 -5.47
N ALA A 317 2.01 12.19 -5.37
CA ALA A 317 2.34 11.28 -4.28
C ALA A 317 3.78 10.77 -4.38
N MET A 318 4.24 10.42 -5.59
CA MET A 318 5.61 10.03 -5.86
C MET A 318 6.59 11.15 -5.54
N GLU A 319 6.29 12.38 -5.95
CA GLU A 319 7.10 13.56 -5.61
C GLU A 319 7.16 13.79 -4.11
N TYR A 320 6.02 13.72 -3.41
CA TYR A 320 5.99 13.83 -1.95
C TYR A 320 6.84 12.75 -1.27
N ALA A 321 6.74 11.50 -1.72
CA ALA A 321 7.56 10.40 -1.19
C ALA A 321 9.06 10.64 -1.43
N ARG A 322 9.43 11.18 -2.60
CA ARG A 322 10.82 11.60 -2.86
C ARG A 322 11.28 12.69 -1.90
N GLU A 323 10.49 13.74 -1.69
CA GLU A 323 10.83 14.86 -0.79
C GLU A 323 11.11 14.39 0.63
N ILE A 324 10.22 13.58 1.22
CA ILE A 324 10.41 13.09 2.59
C ILE A 324 11.63 12.17 2.70
N ARG A 325 11.88 11.34 1.67
CA ARG A 325 13.04 10.44 1.64
C ARG A 325 14.33 11.22 1.57
N ASP A 326 14.39 12.21 0.68
CA ASP A 326 15.60 13.02 0.48
C ASP A 326 15.92 13.83 1.74
N VAL A 327 14.90 14.38 2.43
CA VAL A 327 15.08 15.04 3.74
C VAL A 327 15.60 14.06 4.80
N ALA A 328 15.02 12.85 4.89
CA ALA A 328 15.46 11.84 5.85
C ALA A 328 16.91 11.40 5.59
N ILE A 329 17.28 11.18 4.33
CA ILE A 329 18.65 10.85 3.91
C ILE A 329 19.61 11.97 4.27
N GLN A 330 19.31 13.22 3.92
CA GLN A 330 20.17 14.36 4.23
C GLN A 330 20.36 14.53 5.74
N GLY A 331 19.30 14.35 6.52
CA GLY A 331 19.37 14.37 7.97
C GLY A 331 20.28 13.28 8.54
N ALA A 332 20.18 12.05 8.04
CA ALA A 332 21.04 10.95 8.46
C ALA A 332 22.52 11.22 8.13
N ILE A 333 22.80 11.76 6.94
CA ILE A 333 24.15 12.12 6.50
C ILE A 333 24.74 13.24 7.37
N ALA A 334 23.95 14.26 7.71
CA ALA A 334 24.39 15.36 8.57
C ALA A 334 24.82 14.83 9.95
N ARG A 335 23.95 14.03 10.61
CA ARG A 335 24.26 13.42 11.91
C ARG A 335 25.44 12.46 11.85
N HIS A 336 25.61 11.74 10.73
CA HIS A 336 26.79 10.89 10.53
C HIS A 336 28.09 11.71 10.55
N ARG A 337 28.10 12.87 9.89
CA ARG A 337 29.27 13.76 9.81
C ARG A 337 29.59 14.45 11.12
N GLU A 338 28.59 14.73 11.94
CA GLU A 338 28.77 15.33 13.27
C GLU A 338 29.35 14.34 14.29
N ALA A 339 29.13 13.03 14.09
CA ALA A 339 29.60 11.97 14.96
C ALA A 339 30.97 11.37 14.56
N ALA A 340 31.47 11.71 13.36
CA ALA A 340 32.73 11.22 12.79
C ALA A 340 33.90 12.19 13.05
#